data_AF-A0A7S0VML8-F1
#
_entry.id   AF-A0A7S0VML8-F1
#
_cell.length_a   1.000
_cell.length_b   1.000
_cell.length_c   1.000
_cell.angle_alpha   90.00
_cell.angle_beta   90.00
_cell.angle_gamma   90.00
#
_symmetry.space_group_name_H-M   'P 1'
#
loop_
_entity.id
_entity.type
_entity.pdbx_description
1 polymer ?
#
loop_
_entity_poly.entity_id
_entity_poly.type
_entity_poly.pdbx_seq_one_letter_code
_entity_poly.pdbx_strand_id
1 'polypeptide(L)'
;QDAAFLLQRALNIRERVYGKDHVETAATVVNLSTVQCRRGQYHAARDLFKRWAKIFIGSLGHSHPTSVWALHWLDRWPEGGAPGTRIGKKKVGEKRADLPGGTLFVEVIAGRGLDAMDDGKSSDPFVVVQFGALTKKTPVQKRTVNPVWNEKMQFALTEDDRKNGVLVFQCFDKDVMGDDDEMGRLSVR
;
A
#
# COMPACT_ATOMS: atom_id res chain seq x y z
N GLN A 1 29.98 27.15 0.74
CA GLN A 1 30.33 25.72 0.72
C GLN A 1 29.03 24.93 0.70
N ASP A 2 28.93 23.92 -0.17
CA ASP A 2 27.73 23.11 -0.32
C ASP A 2 27.52 22.17 0.88
N ALA A 3 26.35 22.22 1.53
CA ALA A 3 26.02 21.35 2.66
C ALA A 3 26.13 19.85 2.31
N ALA A 4 25.80 19.47 1.07
CA ALA A 4 25.96 18.11 0.57
C ALA A 4 27.42 17.66 0.55
N PHE A 5 28.35 18.56 0.19
CA PHE A 5 29.78 18.25 0.16
C PHE A 5 30.33 17.98 1.56
N LEU A 6 29.94 18.80 2.54
CA LEU A 6 30.34 18.60 3.94
C LEU A 6 29.78 17.29 4.51
N LEU A 7 28.51 16.99 4.23
CA LEU A 7 27.87 15.74 4.66
C LEU A 7 28.50 14.51 4.00
N GLN A 8 28.88 14.59 2.72
CA GLN A 8 29.56 13.50 2.02
C GLN A 8 30.94 13.22 2.63
N ARG A 9 31.69 14.29 2.97
CA ARG A 9 32.98 14.16 3.65
C ARG A 9 32.82 13.57 5.06
N ALA A 10 31.82 14.05 5.81
CA ALA A 10 31.50 13.51 7.14
C ALA A 10 31.09 12.03 7.08
N LEU A 11 30.30 11.65 6.06
CA LEU A 11 29.89 10.26 5.84
C LEU A 11 31.11 9.37 5.59
N ASN A 12 32.04 9.79 4.73
CA ASN A 12 33.26 9.02 4.46
C ASN A 12 34.12 8.80 5.72
N ILE A 13 34.20 9.80 6.61
CA ILE A 13 34.94 9.67 7.87
C ILE A 13 34.19 8.72 8.81
N ARG A 14 32.88 8.91 9.00
CA ARG A 14 32.06 8.08 9.89
C ARG A 14 32.01 6.61 9.44
N GLU A 15 31.94 6.35 8.14
CA GLU A 15 32.02 4.99 7.59
C GLU A 15 33.36 4.31 7.89
N ARG A 16 34.46 5.06 7.91
CA ARG A 16 35.79 4.52 8.25
C ARG A 16 35.95 4.26 9.74
N VAL A 17 35.41 5.14 10.59
CA VAL A 17 35.57 5.06 12.04
C VAL A 17 34.59 4.06 12.67
N TYR A 18 33.31 4.15 12.30
CA TYR A 18 32.23 3.42 12.94
C TYR A 18 31.70 2.24 12.10
N GLY A 19 32.02 2.22 10.80
CA GLY A 19 31.47 1.25 9.87
C GLY A 19 30.17 1.70 9.20
N LYS A 20 29.80 0.98 8.13
CA LYS A 20 28.69 1.35 7.23
C LYS A 20 27.31 1.15 7.84
N ASP A 21 27.20 0.27 8.83
CA ASP A 21 25.94 -0.15 9.47
C ASP A 21 25.78 0.43 10.89
N HIS A 22 26.59 1.43 11.24
CA HIS A 22 26.52 2.05 12.56
C HIS A 22 25.48 3.18 12.62
N VAL A 23 24.83 3.34 13.77
CA VAL A 23 23.77 4.34 14.01
C VAL A 23 24.26 5.78 13.73
N GLU A 24 25.49 6.12 14.13
CA GLU A 24 26.12 7.43 13.81
C GLU A 24 26.32 7.66 12.31
N THR A 25 26.65 6.61 11.56
CA THR A 25 26.76 6.68 10.10
C THR A 25 25.38 6.98 9.52
N ALA A 26 24.36 6.29 10.01
CA ALA A 26 22.98 6.47 9.57
C ALA A 26 22.46 7.90 9.82
N ALA A 27 22.76 8.54 10.95
CA ALA A 27 22.40 9.95 11.19
C ALA A 27 22.91 10.90 10.08
N THR A 28 24.09 10.63 9.52
CA THR A 28 24.64 11.38 8.37
C THR A 28 23.88 11.10 7.09
N VAL A 29 23.52 9.84 6.87
CA VAL A 29 22.82 9.38 5.66
C VAL A 29 21.45 10.05 5.51
N VAL A 30 20.66 10.17 6.59
CA VAL A 30 19.34 10.82 6.54
C VAL A 30 19.44 12.34 6.33
N ASN A 31 20.49 12.97 6.86
CA ASN A 31 20.75 14.38 6.60
C ASN A 31 21.11 14.60 5.12
N LEU A 32 21.94 13.71 4.55
CA LEU A 32 22.29 13.75 3.14
C LEU A 32 21.05 13.51 2.26
N SER A 33 20.17 12.55 2.59
CA SER A 33 18.93 12.33 1.84
C SER A 33 18.02 13.57 1.85
N THR A 34 17.93 14.27 2.98
CA THR A 34 17.14 15.50 3.12
C THR A 34 17.69 16.62 2.24
N VAL A 35 19.02 16.78 2.21
CA VAL A 35 19.67 17.76 1.32
C VAL A 35 19.46 17.40 -0.16
N GLN A 36 19.49 16.11 -0.51
CA GLN A 36 19.24 15.65 -1.87
C GLN A 36 17.79 15.87 -2.30
N CYS A 37 16.81 15.74 -1.39
CA CYS A 37 15.43 16.14 -1.67
C CYS A 37 15.32 17.62 -2.02
N ARG A 38 16.00 18.49 -1.27
CA ARG A 38 16.00 19.94 -1.54
C ARG A 38 16.63 20.30 -2.88
N ARG A 39 17.51 19.44 -3.39
CA ARG A 39 18.16 19.57 -4.71
C ARG A 39 17.35 18.94 -5.85
N GLY A 40 16.17 18.37 -5.57
CA GLY A 40 15.35 17.67 -6.57
C GLY A 40 15.89 16.28 -6.95
N GLN A 41 16.94 15.79 -6.30
CA GLN A 41 17.58 14.50 -6.59
C GLN A 41 16.87 13.37 -5.83
N TYR A 42 15.60 13.15 -6.15
CA TYR A 42 14.73 12.27 -5.36
C TYR A 42 15.12 10.79 -5.40
N HIS A 43 15.67 10.29 -6.51
CA HIS A 43 16.19 8.92 -6.61
C HIS A 43 17.34 8.68 -5.62
N ALA A 44 18.39 9.51 -5.71
CA ALA A 44 19.53 9.44 -4.81
C ALA A 44 19.11 9.64 -3.34
N ALA A 45 18.19 10.57 -3.08
CA ALA A 45 17.65 10.79 -1.74
C ALA A 45 16.95 9.54 -1.18
N ARG A 46 16.12 8.88 -2.00
CA ARG A 46 15.39 7.69 -1.56
C ARG A 46 16.32 6.52 -1.30
N ASP A 47 17.35 6.31 -2.12
CA ASP A 47 18.31 5.23 -1.90
C ASP A 47 19.10 5.43 -0.60
N LEU A 48 19.49 6.67 -0.30
CA LEU A 48 20.08 7.03 0.99
C LEU A 48 19.10 6.77 2.13
N PHE A 49 17.82 7.15 1.98
CA PHE A 49 16.80 6.92 2.99
C PHE A 49 16.52 5.41 3.24
N LYS A 50 16.51 4.60 2.18
CA LYS A 50 16.42 3.12 2.28
C LYS A 50 17.59 2.55 3.08
N ARG A 51 18.80 3.03 2.80
CA ARG A 51 20.00 2.62 3.54
C ARG A 51 19.91 3.01 5.02
N TRP A 52 19.51 4.24 5.32
CA TRP A 52 19.29 4.71 6.68
C TRP A 52 18.28 3.83 7.43
N ALA A 53 17.13 3.54 6.80
CA ALA A 53 16.09 2.70 7.38
C ALA A 53 16.60 1.30 7.68
N LYS A 54 17.36 0.68 6.75
CA LYS A 54 17.95 -0.66 6.95
C LYS A 54 18.82 -0.72 8.21
N ILE A 55 19.67 0.29 8.42
CA ILE A 55 20.58 0.35 9.57
C ILE A 55 19.78 0.51 10.88
N PHE A 56 18.83 1.43 10.90
CA PHE A 56 18.02 1.70 12.08
C PHE A 56 17.07 0.54 12.44
N ILE A 57 16.45 -0.10 11.45
CA ILE A 57 15.61 -1.29 11.65
C ILE A 57 16.45 -2.46 12.17
N GLY A 58 17.65 -2.66 11.63
CA GLY A 58 18.57 -3.69 12.11
C GLY A 58 19.05 -3.45 13.55
N SER A 59 19.20 -2.18 13.95
CA SER A 59 19.69 -1.81 15.29
C SER A 59 18.60 -1.76 16.36
N LEU A 60 17.42 -1.22 16.04
CA LEU A 60 16.33 -0.96 16.99
C LEU A 60 15.18 -1.98 16.89
N GLY A 61 15.17 -2.81 15.84
CA GLY A 61 14.09 -3.74 15.55
C GLY A 61 12.89 -3.08 14.86
N HIS A 62 12.01 -3.90 14.29
CA HIS A 62 10.86 -3.46 13.50
C HIS A 62 9.78 -2.73 14.33
N SER A 63 9.70 -3.03 15.62
CA SER A 63 8.67 -2.48 16.52
C SER A 63 9.01 -1.12 17.11
N HIS A 64 10.24 -0.62 16.92
CA HIS A 64 10.64 0.67 17.45
C HIS A 64 9.92 1.82 16.70
N PRO A 65 9.44 2.88 17.39
CA PRO A 65 8.72 3.98 16.75
C PRO A 65 9.43 4.58 15.53
N THR A 66 10.75 4.74 15.60
CA THR A 66 11.57 5.23 14.47
C THR A 66 11.58 4.28 13.28
N SER A 67 11.56 2.96 13.52
CA SER A 67 11.51 1.93 12.47
C SER A 67 10.16 1.93 11.78
N VAL A 68 9.07 2.00 12.56
CA VAL A 68 7.70 2.13 12.03
C VAL A 68 7.56 3.39 11.18
N TRP A 69 8.08 4.52 11.66
CA TRP A 69 8.13 5.78 10.91
C TRP A 69 8.91 5.61 9.60
N ALA A 70 10.11 5.03 9.64
CA ALA A 70 10.93 4.81 8.45
C ALA A 70 10.23 3.98 7.38
N LEU A 71 9.59 2.88 7.79
CA LEU A 71 8.83 2.00 6.89
C LEU A 71 7.63 2.72 6.28
N HIS A 72 6.85 3.41 7.10
CA HIS A 72 5.69 4.18 6.64
C HIS A 72 6.08 5.26 5.61
N TRP A 73 7.22 5.94 5.81
CA TRP A 73 7.72 6.90 4.84
C TRP A 73 8.25 6.25 3.56
N LEU A 74 8.93 5.11 3.65
CA LEU A 74 9.41 4.38 2.47
C LEU A 74 8.29 3.86 1.59
N ASP A 75 7.19 3.43 2.19
CA ASP A 75 5.98 3.00 1.48
C ASP A 75 5.33 4.16 0.72
N ARG A 76 5.18 5.31 1.38
CA ARG A 76 4.53 6.49 0.80
C ARG A 76 5.39 7.26 -0.21
N TRP A 77 6.71 7.16 -0.13
CA TRP A 77 7.60 7.89 -1.04
C TRP A 77 7.48 7.32 -2.48
N PRO A 78 7.20 8.13 -3.52
CA PRO A 78 7.23 7.67 -4.91
C PRO A 78 8.65 7.39 -5.44
N GLU A 79 8.78 6.48 -6.41
CA GLU A 79 10.04 6.32 -7.12
C GLU A 79 10.30 7.57 -7.97
N GLY A 80 11.39 8.28 -7.69
CA GLY A 80 11.78 9.48 -8.43
C GLY A 80 11.02 10.77 -8.10
N GLY A 81 10.10 10.77 -7.14
CA GLY A 81 9.31 11.96 -6.75
C GLY A 81 9.63 12.50 -5.36
N ALA A 82 9.19 13.72 -5.07
CA ALA A 82 9.40 14.35 -3.77
C ALA A 82 8.64 13.63 -2.64
N PRO A 83 9.24 13.48 -1.45
CA PRO A 83 8.53 12.92 -0.30
C PRO A 83 7.29 13.78 0.04
N GLY A 84 6.15 13.13 0.25
CA GLY A 84 4.88 13.84 0.54
C GLY A 84 4.08 14.26 -0.68
N THR A 85 4.56 14.01 -1.91
CA THR A 85 3.67 14.07 -3.07
C THR A 85 2.64 12.95 -2.99
N ARG A 86 1.36 13.30 -2.94
CA ARG A 86 0.27 12.33 -3.12
C ARG A 86 0.50 11.70 -4.49
N ILE A 87 0.85 10.41 -4.52
CA ILE A 87 0.71 9.62 -5.73
C ILE A 87 -0.79 9.66 -6.03
N GLY A 88 -1.18 10.49 -7.00
CA GLY A 88 -2.52 10.43 -7.57
C GLY A 88 -2.78 8.98 -7.89
N LYS A 89 -3.81 8.40 -7.27
CA LYS A 89 -4.16 6.97 -7.28
C LYS A 89 -3.58 6.31 -8.53
N LYS A 90 -2.44 5.61 -8.39
CA LYS A 90 -1.93 4.79 -9.49
C LYS A 90 -3.09 3.84 -9.80
N LYS A 91 -3.77 4.04 -10.94
CA LYS A 91 -4.52 2.96 -11.57
C LYS A 91 -3.45 1.92 -11.87
N VAL A 92 -3.31 0.94 -10.99
CA VAL A 92 -2.52 -0.25 -11.24
C VAL A 92 -3.27 -1.02 -12.32
N GLY A 93 -3.10 -0.57 -13.56
CA GLY A 93 -3.33 -1.34 -14.77
C GLY A 93 -2.01 -2.00 -15.15
N GLU A 94 -1.46 -2.80 -14.23
CA GLU A 94 -0.39 -3.71 -14.59
C GLU A 94 -1.06 -4.80 -15.44
N LYS A 95 -0.74 -4.86 -16.74
CA LYS A 95 -1.16 -5.96 -17.61
C LYS A 95 -0.47 -7.24 -17.14
N ARG A 96 -1.04 -7.88 -16.11
CA ARG A 96 -0.68 -9.21 -15.63
C ARG A 96 -1.31 -10.29 -16.53
N ALA A 97 -1.10 -10.17 -17.84
CA ALA A 97 -1.64 -11.12 -18.80
C ALA A 97 -0.80 -12.42 -18.90
N ASP A 98 0.41 -12.43 -18.33
CA ASP A 98 1.38 -13.51 -18.56
C ASP A 98 1.79 -14.25 -17.27
N LEU A 99 0.93 -14.29 -16.24
CA LEU A 99 1.21 -15.12 -15.06
C LEU A 99 0.86 -16.60 -15.33
N PRO A 100 1.75 -17.55 -14.98
CA PRO A 100 1.56 -18.97 -15.28
C PRO A 100 0.34 -19.61 -14.60
N GLY A 101 -0.25 -18.94 -13.61
CA GLY A 101 -1.45 -19.42 -12.90
C GLY A 101 -2.77 -19.20 -13.65
N GLY A 102 -2.79 -18.46 -14.75
CA GLY A 102 -4.00 -18.17 -15.54
C GLY A 102 -4.78 -16.93 -15.06
N THR A 103 -5.98 -16.73 -15.62
CA THR A 103 -6.86 -15.60 -15.27
C THR A 103 -8.16 -16.12 -14.65
N LEU A 104 -8.50 -15.61 -13.47
CA LEU A 104 -9.79 -15.84 -12.82
C LEU A 104 -10.75 -14.71 -13.20
N PHE A 105 -11.89 -15.08 -13.75
CA PHE A 105 -13.01 -14.18 -14.00
C PHE A 105 -14.03 -14.33 -12.89
N VAL A 106 -14.30 -13.24 -12.19
CA VAL A 106 -15.32 -13.17 -11.13
C VAL A 106 -16.37 -12.17 -11.57
N GLU A 107 -17.62 -12.60 -11.63
CA GLU A 107 -18.74 -11.74 -11.97
C GLU A 107 -19.62 -11.54 -10.73
N VAL A 108 -19.70 -10.29 -10.27
CA VAL A 108 -20.58 -9.91 -9.16
C VAL A 108 -21.89 -9.42 -9.76
N ILE A 109 -22.90 -10.29 -9.76
CA ILE A 109 -24.18 -10.05 -10.43
C ILE A 109 -25.08 -9.17 -9.55
N ALA A 110 -25.53 -9.69 -8.41
CA ALA A 110 -26.48 -9.00 -7.53
C ALA A 110 -26.44 -9.54 -6.09
N GLY A 111 -26.83 -8.70 -5.14
CA GLY A 111 -27.16 -9.07 -3.76
C GLY A 111 -28.67 -9.07 -3.58
N ARG A 112 -29.20 -9.97 -2.74
CA ARG A 112 -30.63 -10.02 -2.40
C ARG A 112 -30.82 -10.19 -0.91
N GLY A 113 -31.76 -9.44 -0.35
CA GLY A 113 -32.10 -9.54 1.07
C GLY A 113 -30.97 -9.10 1.99
N LEU A 114 -30.31 -7.98 1.67
CA LEU A 114 -29.34 -7.36 2.57
C LEU A 114 -30.08 -6.74 3.76
N ASP A 115 -29.53 -6.92 4.96
CA ASP A 115 -30.08 -6.34 6.19
C ASP A 115 -29.99 -4.81 6.12
N ALA A 116 -31.11 -4.13 6.35
CA ALA A 116 -31.15 -2.69 6.42
C ALA A 116 -30.59 -2.28 7.80
N MET A 117 -29.34 -1.81 7.82
CA MET A 117 -28.64 -1.47 9.06
C MET A 117 -29.06 -0.09 9.60
N ASP A 118 -29.64 0.77 8.75
CA ASP A 118 -30.20 2.06 9.12
C ASP A 118 -31.70 2.01 9.40
N ASP A 119 -32.12 2.69 10.48
CA ASP A 119 -33.51 2.94 10.91
C ASP A 119 -34.31 3.73 9.86
N GLY A 120 -34.61 3.12 8.70
CA GLY A 120 -35.52 3.68 7.70
C GLY A 120 -35.09 3.61 6.24
N LYS A 121 -34.90 2.38 5.72
CA LYS A 121 -35.15 2.01 4.31
C LYS A 121 -34.10 2.39 3.24
N SER A 122 -32.83 2.59 3.59
CA SER A 122 -31.79 2.68 2.54
C SER A 122 -30.41 2.27 3.02
N SER A 123 -29.88 1.21 2.42
CA SER A 123 -28.46 0.86 2.44
C SER A 123 -27.81 1.27 1.12
N ASP A 124 -26.54 1.60 1.16
CA ASP A 124 -25.65 1.90 0.04
C ASP A 124 -24.64 0.74 -0.17
N PRO A 125 -25.09 -0.47 -0.54
CA PRO A 125 -24.24 -1.65 -0.56
C PRO A 125 -23.17 -1.61 -1.66
N PHE A 126 -21.97 -2.05 -1.29
CA PHE A 126 -20.89 -2.39 -2.21
C PHE A 126 -20.18 -3.67 -1.80
N VAL A 127 -19.64 -4.39 -2.78
CA VAL A 127 -18.92 -5.64 -2.55
C VAL A 127 -17.44 -5.44 -2.83
N VAL A 128 -16.62 -5.84 -1.87
CA VAL A 128 -15.17 -5.95 -1.97
C VAL A 128 -14.84 -7.40 -2.26
N VAL A 129 -14.21 -7.64 -3.41
CA VAL A 129 -13.71 -8.95 -3.81
C VAL A 129 -12.20 -8.95 -3.64
N GLN A 130 -11.70 -9.80 -2.75
CA GLN A 130 -10.29 -9.99 -2.48
C GLN A 130 -9.84 -11.40 -2.89
N PHE A 131 -8.73 -11.48 -3.61
CA PHE A 131 -8.11 -12.73 -4.00
C PHE A 131 -6.59 -12.61 -3.81
N GLY A 132 -6.06 -13.25 -2.76
CA GLY A 132 -4.67 -13.08 -2.35
C GLY A 132 -4.32 -11.62 -2.04
N ALA A 133 -3.34 -11.06 -2.74
CA ALA A 133 -2.93 -9.66 -2.63
C ALA A 133 -3.76 -8.69 -3.50
N LEU A 134 -4.68 -9.21 -4.32
CA LEU A 134 -5.51 -8.39 -5.21
C LEU A 134 -6.85 -8.08 -4.55
N THR A 135 -7.22 -6.80 -4.50
CA THR A 135 -8.52 -6.36 -4.00
C THR A 135 -9.20 -5.48 -5.04
N LYS A 136 -10.46 -5.77 -5.35
CA LYS A 136 -11.33 -4.99 -6.23
C LYS A 136 -12.65 -4.70 -5.54
N LYS A 137 -13.30 -3.59 -5.92
CA LYS A 137 -14.56 -3.14 -5.32
C LYS A 137 -15.58 -2.88 -6.40
N THR A 138 -16.85 -3.21 -6.16
CA THR A 138 -17.95 -2.83 -7.04
C THR A 138 -18.35 -1.37 -6.84
N PRO A 139 -19.08 -0.77 -7.80
CA PRO A 139 -19.74 0.51 -7.59
C PRO A 139 -20.72 0.44 -6.42
N VAL A 140 -20.75 1.49 -5.62
CA VAL A 140 -21.73 1.64 -4.53
C VAL A 140 -23.10 1.90 -5.15
N GLN A 141 -24.06 1.02 -4.87
CA GLN A 141 -25.44 1.22 -5.30
C GLN A 141 -26.21 1.91 -4.20
N LYS A 142 -26.73 3.11 -4.47
CA LYS A 142 -27.37 3.90 -3.41
C LYS A 142 -28.80 3.46 -3.12
N ARG A 143 -29.17 3.44 -1.85
CA ARG A 143 -30.53 3.22 -1.35
C ARG A 143 -31.21 1.96 -1.88
N THR A 144 -30.53 0.82 -1.82
CA THR A 144 -31.07 -0.47 -2.24
C THR A 144 -30.63 -1.62 -1.35
N VAL A 145 -31.57 -2.50 -1.01
CA VAL A 145 -31.32 -3.78 -0.32
C VAL A 145 -31.22 -4.97 -1.29
N ASN A 146 -31.42 -4.69 -2.59
CA ASN A 146 -31.28 -5.66 -3.69
C ASN A 146 -30.38 -5.07 -4.79
N PRO A 147 -29.10 -4.80 -4.51
CA PRO A 147 -28.21 -4.21 -5.48
C PRO A 147 -27.96 -5.14 -6.66
N VAL A 148 -27.93 -4.56 -7.87
CA VAL A 148 -27.47 -5.23 -9.09
C VAL A 148 -26.21 -4.50 -9.53
N TRP A 149 -25.08 -5.21 -9.57
CA TRP A 149 -23.79 -4.65 -9.97
C TRP A 149 -23.44 -5.05 -11.41
N ASN A 150 -23.66 -6.31 -11.79
CA ASN A 150 -23.23 -6.88 -13.08
C ASN A 150 -21.76 -6.54 -13.41
N GLU A 151 -20.90 -6.55 -12.39
CA GLU A 151 -19.52 -6.12 -12.51
C GLU A 151 -18.62 -7.33 -12.77
N LYS A 152 -17.91 -7.28 -13.90
CA LYS A 152 -16.94 -8.33 -14.28
C LYS A 152 -15.55 -7.92 -13.84
N MET A 153 -14.95 -8.73 -12.98
CA MET A 153 -13.62 -8.52 -12.42
C MET A 153 -12.67 -9.63 -12.87
N GLN A 154 -11.52 -9.23 -13.39
CA GLN A 154 -10.44 -10.15 -13.72
C GLN A 154 -9.32 -10.10 -12.68
N PHE A 155 -8.86 -11.26 -12.24
CA PHE A 155 -7.74 -11.45 -11.33
C PHE A 155 -6.69 -12.31 -12.03
N ALA A 156 -5.45 -11.84 -12.06
CA ALA A 156 -4.35 -12.62 -12.60
C ALA A 156 -3.80 -13.52 -11.50
N LEU A 157 -3.78 -14.83 -11.75
CA LEU A 157 -3.44 -15.85 -10.79
C LEU A 157 -1.95 -16.21 -10.87
N THR A 158 -1.35 -16.47 -9.72
CA THR A 158 -0.08 -17.22 -9.65
C THR A 158 -0.35 -18.72 -9.49
N GLU A 159 0.65 -19.56 -9.73
CA GLU A 159 0.58 -21.01 -9.48
C GLU A 159 0.20 -21.34 -8.02
N ASP A 160 0.69 -20.54 -7.07
CA ASP A 160 0.39 -20.68 -5.65
C ASP A 160 -1.04 -20.29 -5.34
N ASP A 161 -1.55 -19.21 -5.95
CA ASP A 161 -2.95 -18.81 -5.80
C ASP A 161 -3.91 -19.85 -6.40
N ARG A 162 -3.50 -20.59 -7.43
CA ARG A 162 -4.34 -21.66 -7.99
C ARG A 162 -4.50 -22.83 -7.02
N LYS A 163 -3.50 -23.11 -6.18
CA LYS A 163 -3.51 -24.22 -5.22
C LYS A 163 -4.06 -23.82 -3.85
N ASN A 164 -3.81 -22.58 -3.43
CA ASN A 164 -4.08 -22.09 -2.07
C ASN A 164 -4.91 -20.80 -2.03
N GLY A 165 -5.26 -20.23 -3.18
CA GLY A 165 -5.99 -18.98 -3.26
C GLY A 165 -7.36 -19.10 -2.60
N VAL A 166 -7.72 -18.07 -1.86
CA VAL A 166 -9.04 -17.92 -1.26
C VAL A 166 -9.63 -16.64 -1.81
N LEU A 167 -10.78 -16.77 -2.46
CA LEU A 167 -11.59 -15.67 -2.94
C LEU A 167 -12.53 -15.22 -1.83
N VAL A 168 -12.34 -14.02 -1.33
CA VAL A 168 -13.15 -13.44 -0.26
C VAL A 168 -14.03 -12.36 -0.84
N PHE A 169 -15.34 -12.49 -0.65
CA PHE A 169 -16.34 -11.47 -0.91
C PHE A 169 -16.75 -10.86 0.42
N GLN A 170 -16.72 -9.54 0.53
CA GLN A 170 -17.23 -8.81 1.69
C GLN A 170 -18.23 -7.78 1.19
N CYS A 171 -19.43 -7.79 1.75
CA CYS A 171 -20.44 -6.78 1.49
C CYS A 171 -20.38 -5.73 2.60
N PHE A 172 -20.31 -4.46 2.22
CA PHE A 172 -20.27 -3.33 3.14
C PHE A 172 -21.42 -2.38 2.84
N ASP A 173 -21.98 -1.76 3.87
CA ASP A 173 -22.85 -0.60 3.73
C ASP A 173 -21.99 0.66 3.78
N LYS A 174 -22.27 1.63 2.91
CA LYS A 174 -21.48 2.85 2.84
C LYS A 174 -22.13 3.95 3.64
N ASP A 175 -21.50 4.33 4.75
CA ASP A 175 -22.01 5.38 5.60
C ASP A 175 -21.49 6.77 5.22
N VAL A 176 -22.38 7.76 5.29
CA VAL A 176 -22.07 9.16 4.97
C VAL A 176 -21.31 9.85 6.12
N MET A 177 -21.46 9.35 7.35
CA MET A 177 -20.72 9.81 8.55
C MET A 177 -20.47 8.63 9.51
N GLY A 178 -19.44 7.83 9.25
CA GLY A 178 -19.05 6.69 10.09
C GLY A 178 -17.96 5.83 9.44
N ASP A 179 -17.47 4.82 10.16
CA ASP A 179 -16.73 3.71 9.56
C ASP A 179 -17.76 2.77 8.87
N ASP A 180 -17.46 2.30 7.66
CA ASP A 180 -18.38 1.47 6.85
C ASP A 180 -18.74 0.15 7.57
N ASP A 181 -20.04 -0.11 7.79
CA ASP A 181 -20.52 -1.33 8.44
C ASP A 181 -20.38 -2.59 7.55
N GLU A 182 -19.78 -3.65 8.10
CA GLU A 182 -19.65 -4.96 7.42
C GLU A 182 -20.97 -5.73 7.52
N MET A 183 -21.69 -5.85 6.39
CA MET A 183 -22.94 -6.61 6.31
C MET A 183 -22.70 -8.12 6.21
N GLY A 184 -21.56 -8.56 5.68
CA GLY A 184 -21.24 -9.98 5.65
C GLY A 184 -20.05 -10.36 4.79
N ARG A 185 -19.50 -11.53 5.08
CA ARG A 185 -18.31 -12.07 4.43
C ARG A 185 -18.53 -13.51 3.97
N LEU A 186 -18.10 -13.78 2.74
CA LEU A 186 -18.06 -15.11 2.14
C LEU A 186 -16.64 -15.40 1.66
N SER A 187 -16.07 -16.55 2.02
CA SER A 187 -14.79 -17.01 1.48
C SER A 187 -15.01 -18.30 0.69
N VAL A 188 -14.55 -18.32 -0.56
CA VAL A 188 -14.56 -19.45 -1.48
C VAL A 188 -13.11 -19.88 -1.72
N ARG A 189 -12.84 -21.17 -1.64
CA ARG A 189 -11.52 -21.75 -1.90
C ARG A 189 -11.58 -22.63 -3.15
#